data_AF-A0A6A4RM76-F1
#
_entry.id   AF-A0A6A4RM76-F1
#
_cell.length_a   1.000
_cell.length_b   1.000
_cell.length_c   1.000
_cell.angle_alpha   90.00
_cell.angle_beta   90.00
_cell.angle_gamma   90.00
#
_symmetry.space_group_name_H-M   'P 1'
#
loop_
_entity.id
_entity.type
_entity.pdbx_description
1 polymer ?
#
loop_
_entity_poly.entity_id
_entity_poly.type
_entity_poly.pdbx_seq_one_letter_code
_entity_poly.pdbx_strand_id
1 'polypeptide(L)'
;MEVGLAAADAIRGVHGKNYKVGTSPAILYPNSGSSRDWARQQGIPFAYTFELRDNGTFGFQLPEDQIQPTCEEAFTGALHIITYAHEKTFNGATAATAALWTMLLAASLTGANLM
;
A
#
# COMPACT_ATOMS: atom_id res chain seq x y z
N MET A 1 1.64 -10.52 1.31
CA MET A 1 0.47 -10.27 0.45
C MET A 1 -0.63 -9.46 1.14
N GLU A 2 -0.64 -9.39 2.47
CA GLU A 2 -1.63 -8.65 3.29
C GLU A 2 -2.01 -7.26 2.75
N VAL A 3 -1.03 -6.39 2.46
CA VAL A 3 -1.28 -5.05 1.92
C VAL A 3 -2.06 -5.07 0.60
N GLY A 4 -1.78 -6.04 -0.28
CA GLY A 4 -2.50 -6.19 -1.54
C GLY A 4 -3.94 -6.69 -1.34
N LEU A 5 -4.17 -7.59 -0.37
CA LEU A 5 -5.51 -8.06 -0.02
C LEU A 5 -6.35 -6.92 0.57
N ALA A 6 -5.79 -6.14 1.47
CA ALA A 6 -6.47 -5.00 2.06
C ALA A 6 -6.77 -3.90 1.02
N ALA A 7 -5.87 -3.68 0.05
CA ALA A 7 -6.14 -2.81 -1.09
C ALA A 7 -7.29 -3.33 -1.99
N ALA A 8 -7.35 -4.65 -2.23
CA ALA A 8 -8.46 -5.25 -2.98
C ALA A 8 -9.80 -5.17 -2.23
N ASP A 9 -9.78 -5.30 -0.90
CA ASP A 9 -10.95 -5.09 -0.06
C ASP A 9 -11.43 -3.63 -0.09
N ALA A 10 -10.50 -2.67 -0.09
CA ALA A 10 -10.81 -1.24 -0.25
C ALA A 10 -11.48 -0.97 -1.60
N ILE A 11 -10.93 -1.51 -2.69
CA ILE A 11 -11.54 -1.44 -4.04
C ILE A 11 -12.96 -2.01 -4.03
N ARG A 12 -13.14 -3.21 -3.45
CA ARG A 12 -14.46 -3.86 -3.37
C ARG A 12 -15.47 -2.99 -2.62
N GLY A 13 -15.03 -2.24 -1.62
CA GLY A 13 -15.87 -1.35 -0.82
C GLY A 13 -16.50 -0.17 -1.58
N VAL A 14 -16.00 0.19 -2.78
CA VAL A 14 -16.52 1.33 -3.55
C VAL A 14 -17.72 0.93 -4.41
N HIS A 15 -17.52 0.08 -5.43
CA HIS A 15 -18.62 -0.39 -6.30
C HIS A 15 -18.71 -1.92 -6.44
N GLY A 16 -18.18 -2.66 -5.45
CA GLY A 16 -18.35 -4.12 -5.37
C GLY A 16 -17.47 -4.94 -6.32
N LYS A 17 -16.42 -4.37 -6.93
CA LYS A 17 -15.54 -5.10 -7.84
C LYS A 17 -14.54 -5.98 -7.11
N ASN A 18 -14.48 -7.25 -7.52
CA ASN A 18 -13.59 -8.24 -6.94
C ASN A 18 -12.28 -8.30 -7.72
N TYR A 19 -11.16 -8.02 -7.05
CA TYR A 19 -9.82 -8.13 -7.62
C TYR A 19 -9.12 -9.38 -7.07
N LYS A 20 -8.35 -10.06 -7.94
CA LYS A 20 -7.49 -11.17 -7.53
C LYS A 20 -6.13 -10.62 -7.11
N VAL A 21 -5.57 -11.13 -6.02
CA VAL A 21 -4.27 -10.69 -5.48
C VAL A 21 -3.30 -11.86 -5.49
N GLY A 22 -2.14 -11.67 -6.10
CA GLY A 22 -1.11 -12.70 -6.20
C GLY A 22 0.10 -12.21 -6.98
N THR A 23 1.12 -13.05 -7.10
CA THR A 23 2.24 -12.81 -8.02
C THR A 23 1.79 -13.03 -9.46
N SER A 24 2.42 -12.35 -10.44
CA SER A 24 2.06 -12.51 -11.86
C SER A 24 2.01 -13.98 -12.31
N PRO A 25 3.01 -14.84 -12.00
CA PRO A 25 2.96 -16.25 -12.38
C PRO A 25 1.78 -17.03 -11.79
N ALA A 26 1.23 -16.61 -10.65
CA ALA A 26 0.17 -17.32 -9.95
C ALA A 26 -1.24 -16.93 -10.43
N ILE A 27 -1.46 -15.69 -10.87
CA ILE A 27 -2.81 -15.18 -11.18
C ILE A 27 -3.00 -14.72 -12.63
N LEU A 28 -1.92 -14.56 -13.40
CA LEU A 28 -1.97 -14.17 -14.80
C LEU A 28 -1.14 -15.16 -15.64
N TYR A 29 0.17 -14.93 -15.71
CA TYR A 29 1.13 -15.76 -16.42
C TYR A 29 2.57 -15.44 -15.95
N PRO A 30 3.52 -16.37 -16.10
CA PRO A 30 4.93 -16.11 -15.84
C PRO A 30 5.49 -15.02 -16.76
N ASN A 31 6.12 -14.00 -16.19
CA ASN A 31 6.81 -12.95 -16.93
C ASN A 31 8.12 -12.56 -16.24
N SER A 32 8.99 -11.88 -16.99
CA SER A 32 10.26 -11.32 -16.53
C SER A 32 10.48 -9.94 -17.14
N GLY A 33 11.24 -9.08 -16.46
CA GLY A 33 11.59 -7.76 -16.99
C GLY A 33 10.48 -6.73 -16.87
N SER A 34 9.48 -6.96 -16.00
CA SER A 34 8.46 -5.95 -15.73
C SER A 34 9.03 -4.80 -14.90
N SER A 35 8.38 -3.64 -14.95
CA SER A 35 8.75 -2.47 -14.14
C SER A 35 8.76 -2.78 -12.64
N ARG A 36 7.82 -3.62 -12.17
CA ARG A 36 7.76 -4.10 -10.79
C ARG A 36 8.98 -4.95 -10.43
N ASP A 37 9.43 -5.84 -11.32
CA ASP A 37 10.60 -6.69 -11.06
C ASP A 37 11.86 -5.82 -10.94
N TRP A 38 12.02 -4.84 -11.84
CA TRP A 38 13.11 -3.87 -11.77
C TRP A 38 13.05 -3.05 -10.47
N ALA A 39 11.89 -2.51 -10.09
CA ALA A 39 11.74 -1.74 -8.86
C ALA A 39 12.11 -2.57 -7.61
N ARG A 40 11.70 -3.84 -7.58
CA ARG A 40 12.08 -4.78 -6.52
C ARG A 40 13.60 -5.01 -6.49
N GLN A 41 14.25 -5.13 -7.66
CA GLN A 41 15.70 -5.26 -7.77
C GLN A 41 16.45 -4.02 -7.27
N GLN A 42 15.87 -2.82 -7.41
CA GLN A 42 16.40 -1.57 -6.85
C GLN A 42 16.14 -1.40 -5.34
N GLY A 43 15.56 -2.40 -4.68
CA GLY A 43 15.30 -2.35 -3.24
C GLY A 43 14.00 -1.65 -2.84
N ILE A 44 13.13 -1.26 -3.79
CA ILE A 44 11.81 -0.69 -3.47
C ILE A 44 10.91 -1.83 -2.96
N PRO A 45 10.45 -1.82 -1.69
CA PRO A 45 9.75 -2.96 -1.09
C PRO A 45 8.29 -3.05 -1.53
N PHE A 46 7.67 -1.92 -1.88
CA PHE A 46 6.28 -1.80 -2.28
C PHE A 46 6.17 -1.54 -3.77
N ALA A 47 6.09 -2.60 -4.57
CA ALA A 47 5.95 -2.53 -6.01
C ALA A 47 4.76 -3.38 -6.46
N TYR A 48 3.77 -2.76 -7.08
CA TYR A 48 2.48 -3.36 -7.43
C TYR A 48 2.15 -3.11 -8.91
N THR A 49 1.36 -4.00 -9.48
CA THR A 49 0.78 -3.85 -10.81
C THR A 49 -0.74 -3.93 -10.66
N PHE A 50 -1.46 -2.97 -11.21
CA PHE A 50 -2.92 -2.96 -11.25
C PHE A 50 -3.37 -3.27 -12.67
N GLU A 51 -4.10 -4.37 -12.82
CA GLU A 51 -4.89 -4.66 -14.03
C GLU A 51 -6.34 -4.28 -13.70
N LEU A 52 -6.84 -3.21 -14.33
CA LEU A 52 -8.13 -2.59 -13.98
C LEU A 52 -9.31 -3.34 -14.61
N ARG A 53 -10.49 -2.71 -14.61
CA ARG A 53 -11.67 -3.26 -15.29
C ARG A 53 -11.39 -3.47 -16.79
N ASP A 54 -12.04 -4.43 -17.45
CA ASP A 54 -12.99 -5.40 -16.92
C ASP A 54 -12.41 -6.83 -16.90
N ASN A 55 -13.26 -7.86 -16.92
CA ASN A 55 -12.86 -9.26 -16.97
C ASN A 55 -12.90 -9.84 -18.39
N GLY A 56 -12.81 -8.99 -19.42
CA GLY A 56 -12.73 -9.37 -20.83
C GLY A 56 -14.02 -9.19 -21.64
N THR A 57 -15.05 -8.52 -21.11
CA THR A 57 -16.27 -8.23 -21.89
C THR A 57 -15.99 -7.13 -22.92
N PHE A 58 -15.32 -6.06 -22.48
CA PHE A 58 -14.89 -4.94 -23.30
C PHE A 58 -13.36 -4.89 -23.47
N GLY A 59 -12.61 -5.45 -22.51
CA GLY A 59 -11.15 -5.43 -22.54
C GLY A 59 -10.61 -4.00 -22.65
N PHE A 60 -9.82 -3.73 -23.69
CA PHE A 60 -9.23 -2.41 -23.91
C PHE A 60 -10.22 -1.33 -24.38
N GLN A 61 -11.45 -1.70 -24.78
CA GLN A 61 -12.49 -0.79 -25.24
C GLN A 61 -13.57 -0.59 -24.18
N LEU A 62 -13.15 -0.41 -22.92
CA LEU A 62 -14.05 -0.17 -21.80
C LEU A 62 -14.92 1.09 -22.05
N PRO A 63 -16.25 1.04 -21.85
CA PRO A 63 -17.12 2.18 -22.09
C PRO A 63 -16.75 3.41 -21.25
N GLU A 64 -16.99 4.61 -21.79
CA GLU A 64 -16.65 5.88 -21.11
C GLU A 64 -17.34 6.03 -19.75
N ASP A 65 -18.56 5.50 -19.61
CA ASP A 65 -19.31 5.51 -18.34
C ASP A 65 -18.66 4.67 -17.22
N GLN A 66 -17.70 3.80 -17.56
CA GLN A 66 -16.92 3.01 -16.61
C GLN A 66 -15.64 3.72 -16.15
N ILE A 67 -15.24 4.83 -16.78
CA ILE A 67 -13.98 5.53 -16.45
C ILE A 67 -14.03 5.98 -14.99
N GLN A 68 -15.02 6.79 -14.62
CA GLN A 68 -15.13 7.34 -13.28
C GLN A 68 -15.25 6.23 -12.21
N PRO A 69 -16.16 5.23 -12.33
CA PRO A 69 -16.22 4.13 -11.36
C PRO A 69 -14.91 3.35 -11.21
N THR A 70 -14.17 3.14 -12.31
CA THR A 70 -12.88 2.45 -12.28
C THR A 70 -11.82 3.29 -11.56
N CYS A 71 -11.79 4.60 -11.79
CA CYS A 71 -10.85 5.51 -11.13
C CYS A 71 -11.12 5.63 -9.62
N GLU A 72 -12.38 5.77 -9.20
CA GLU A 72 -12.76 5.84 -7.79
C GLU A 72 -12.32 4.59 -7.02
N GLU A 73 -12.55 3.41 -7.61
CA GLU A 73 -12.06 2.12 -7.09
C GLU A 73 -10.54 2.07 -6.98
N ALA A 74 -9.84 2.26 -8.11
CA ALA A 74 -8.40 2.16 -8.17
C ALA A 74 -7.71 3.13 -7.21
N PHE A 75 -8.28 4.33 -7.05
CA PHE A 75 -7.79 5.32 -6.11
C PHE A 75 -7.82 4.81 -4.66
N THR A 76 -8.90 4.17 -4.22
CA THR A 76 -8.95 3.63 -2.84
C THR A 76 -7.92 2.54 -2.59
N GLY A 77 -7.70 1.64 -3.57
CA GLY A 77 -6.66 0.63 -3.48
C GLY A 77 -5.25 1.22 -3.44
N ALA A 78 -4.97 2.20 -4.30
CA ALA A 78 -3.69 2.92 -4.32
C ALA A 78 -3.46 3.70 -3.02
N LEU A 79 -4.48 4.42 -2.53
CA LEU A 79 -4.41 5.18 -1.28
C LEU A 79 -4.11 4.26 -0.10
N HIS A 80 -4.72 3.08 -0.03
CA HIS A 80 -4.42 2.11 1.03
C HIS A 80 -2.93 1.71 1.04
N ILE A 81 -2.36 1.41 -0.13
CA ILE A 81 -0.93 1.06 -0.26
C ILE A 81 -0.04 2.24 0.14
N ILE A 82 -0.37 3.45 -0.30
CA ILE A 82 0.38 4.67 0.00
C ILE A 82 0.38 4.94 1.50
N THR A 83 -0.79 4.88 2.14
CA THR A 83 -0.93 5.06 3.59
C THR A 83 -0.11 4.02 4.36
N TYR A 84 -0.22 2.74 4.00
CA TYR A 84 0.57 1.69 4.63
C TYR A 84 2.08 1.93 4.48
N ALA A 85 2.54 2.30 3.28
CA ALA A 85 3.94 2.60 3.01
C ALA A 85 4.41 3.82 3.82
N HIS A 86 3.58 4.85 3.92
CA HIS A 86 3.85 6.04 4.72
C HIS A 86 4.00 5.69 6.20
N GLU A 87 3.02 5.01 6.78
CA GLU A 87 3.05 4.60 8.18
C GLU A 87 4.27 3.73 8.51
N LYS A 88 4.57 2.74 7.65
CA LYS A 88 5.73 1.86 7.86
C LYS A 88 7.06 2.61 7.79
N THR A 89 7.16 3.62 6.94
CA THR A 89 8.41 4.36 6.70
C THR A 89 8.61 5.47 7.72
N PHE A 90 7.55 6.17 8.11
CA PHE A 90 7.65 7.43 8.84
C PHE A 90 7.13 7.38 10.30
N ASN A 91 6.37 6.37 10.73
CA ASN A 91 5.91 6.27 12.12
C ASN A 91 6.99 5.84 13.13
N GLY A 92 8.14 5.34 12.68
CA GLY A 92 9.26 5.02 13.58
C GLY A 92 9.90 6.26 14.22
N ALA A 93 9.85 7.41 13.55
CA ALA A 93 10.50 8.64 14.00
C ALA A 93 9.75 9.32 15.17
N THR A 94 8.42 9.26 15.18
CA THR A 94 7.58 9.80 16.25
C THR A 94 7.71 8.99 17.54
N ALA A 95 7.79 7.66 17.43
CA ALA A 95 8.03 6.80 18.59
C ALA A 95 9.43 7.02 19.20
N ALA A 96 10.47 7.18 18.38
CA ALA A 96 11.83 7.42 18.84
C ALA A 96 11.99 8.77 19.56
N THR A 97 11.34 9.83 19.06
CA THR A 97 11.35 11.14 19.73
C THR A 97 10.58 11.11 21.05
N ALA A 98 9.39 10.48 21.10
CA ALA A 98 8.64 10.32 22.35
C ALA A 98 9.43 9.52 23.40
N ALA A 99 10.11 8.45 23.01
CA ALA A 99 10.95 7.66 23.91
C ALA A 99 12.13 8.47 24.46
N LEU A 100 12.80 9.26 23.61
CA LEU A 100 13.92 10.11 24.02
C LEU A 100 13.47 11.18 25.04
N TRP A 101 12.35 11.87 24.79
CA TRP A 101 11.82 12.88 25.72
C TRP A 101 11.38 12.26 27.05
N THR A 102 10.78 11.06 27.01
CA THR A 102 10.40 10.33 28.23
C THR A 102 11.63 9.94 29.06
N MET A 103 12.70 9.47 28.41
CA MET A 103 13.97 9.16 29.09
C MET A 103 14.64 10.41 29.67
N LEU A 104 14.64 11.53 28.93
CA LEU A 104 15.20 12.80 29.39
C LEU A 104 14.43 13.37 30.58
N LEU A 105 13.09 13.30 30.58
CA LEU A 105 12.26 13.69 31.72
C LEU A 105 12.52 12.79 32.93
N ALA A 106 12.58 11.47 32.73
CA ALA A 106 12.85 10.53 33.80
C ALA A 106 14.23 10.76 34.46
N ALA A 107 15.25 11.10 33.65
CA ALA A 107 16.60 11.41 34.14
C ALA A 107 16.68 12.74 34.90
N SER A 108 15.88 13.75 34.54
CA SER A 108 15.85 15.03 35.27
C SER A 108 15.11 14.92 36.61
N LEU A 109 14.07 14.08 36.68
CA LEU A 109 13.33 13.78 37.91
C LEU A 109 14.16 13.00 38.93
N THR A 110 15.05 12.08 38.51
CA THR A 110 15.92 11.33 39.43
C THR A 110 17.10 12.16 39.94
N GLY A 111 17.63 13.08 39.13
CA GLY A 111 18.67 14.02 39.55
C GLY A 111 18.23 15.04 40.61
N ALA A 112 16.94 15.41 40.62
CA ALA A 112 16.39 16.37 41.59
C ALA A 112 16.13 15.77 42.99
N ASN A 113 16.08 14.45 43.14
CA ASN A 113 15.83 13.75 44.41
C ASN A 113 17.13 13.26 45.11
N LEU A 114 18.30 13.60 44.56
CA LEU A 114 19.63 13.22 45.09
C LEU A 114 20.41 14.43 45.69
N MET A 115 19.75 15.56 45.90
CA MET A 115 20.23 16.72 46.67
C MET A 115 19.37 16.90 47.93
#